data_AF-A0A539DDI5-F1
#
_entry.id   AF-A0A539DDI5-F1
#
_cell.length_a   1.000
_cell.length_b   1.000
_cell.length_c   1.000
_cell.angle_alpha   90.00
_cell.angle_beta   90.00
_cell.angle_gamma   90.00
#
_symmetry.space_group_name_H-M   'P 1'
#
loop_
_entity.id
_entity.type
_entity.pdbx_description
1 polymer ?
#
loop_
_entity_poly.entity_id
_entity_poly.type
_entity_poly.pdbx_seq_one_letter_code
_entity_poly.pdbx_strand_id
1 'polypeptide(L)'
;LWIPLPVAAWALIGGLIHGDPGWLPGAILGSSRPLNSTGPLLYFRNLITVTGPTVFLGIFLGVVAMGWSSWRGRSAVSEPGPVGEPAAPREPDATRPPGFALLTWVVVFGLLTLLTWEKLPFGGSIGFLRHLIVLAPVAALVAGYGYQSAIDASGRFRWVMAVVTLLITGLVGLVLSHKVAVDFYVVKGHDWSRLVGLAPVALLVLVAPMLGRRRRLARTIVPLLAALFCIALIRPIDLNVEQKVIKASVDYMTTQRLMARPMMANHPWIYFFTRRDRWNREFTPYVTLDNLEAAKPGTLVVWENHYGQRLYGNVPLERLRVDPHWEMIYEVESGDGQFR
;
A
#
# COMPACT_ATOMS: atom_id res chain seq x y z
N LEU A 1 -20.64 19.00 15.08
CA LEU A 1 -20.04 20.06 15.93
C LEU A 1 -19.24 19.52 17.13
N TRP A 2 -19.53 18.30 17.62
CA TRP A 2 -18.90 17.74 18.82
C TRP A 2 -17.44 17.29 18.71
N ILE A 3 -16.92 17.02 17.49
CA ILE A 3 -15.53 16.58 17.27
C ILE A 3 -14.60 17.75 16.87
N PRO A 4 -15.00 18.70 16.01
CA PRO A 4 -14.11 19.78 15.59
C PRO A 4 -13.67 20.70 16.73
N LEU A 5 -14.55 20.99 17.70
CA LEU A 5 -14.27 21.89 18.82
C LEU A 5 -13.22 21.31 19.78
N PRO A 6 -13.34 20.07 20.26
CA PRO A 6 -12.29 19.44 21.08
C PRO A 6 -10.96 19.29 20.33
N VAL A 7 -10.98 18.94 19.03
CA VAL A 7 -9.77 18.82 18.23
C VAL A 7 -9.08 20.18 18.05
N ALA A 8 -9.84 21.24 17.79
CA ALA A 8 -9.30 22.60 17.68
C ALA A 8 -8.74 23.11 19.02
N ALA A 9 -9.44 22.84 20.14
CA ALA A 9 -8.95 23.19 21.47
C ALA A 9 -7.66 22.42 21.81
N TRP A 10 -7.59 21.13 21.48
CA TRP A 10 -6.38 20.33 21.66
C TRP A 10 -5.23 20.81 20.76
N ALA A 11 -5.52 21.23 19.54
CA ALA A 11 -4.53 21.80 18.63
C ALA A 11 -3.94 23.09 19.19
N LEU A 12 -4.80 23.96 19.72
CA LEU A 12 -4.42 25.23 20.31
C LEU A 12 -3.57 25.03 21.57
N ILE A 13 -4.03 24.19 22.50
CA ILE A 13 -3.33 23.89 23.75
C ILE A 13 -1.97 23.23 23.45
N GLY A 14 -1.95 22.24 22.57
CA GLY A 14 -0.72 21.59 22.15
C GLY A 14 0.26 22.56 21.50
N GLY A 15 -0.23 23.45 20.62
CA GLY A 15 0.62 24.47 20.01
C GLY A 15 1.18 25.50 20.98
N LEU A 16 0.42 25.89 22.01
CA LEU A 16 0.90 26.77 23.07
C LEU A 16 1.95 26.10 23.96
N ILE A 17 1.77 24.83 24.32
CA ILE A 17 2.71 24.07 25.15
C ILE A 17 4.02 23.82 24.41
N HIS A 18 3.95 23.48 23.13
CA HIS A 18 5.11 23.06 22.33
C HIS A 18 5.72 24.19 21.49
N GLY A 19 5.15 25.39 21.49
CA GLY A 19 5.61 26.50 20.67
C GLY A 19 5.46 26.27 19.16
N ASP A 20 4.60 25.32 18.76
CA ASP A 20 4.37 24.94 17.36
C ASP A 20 2.87 24.84 17.08
N PRO A 21 2.25 25.82 16.39
CA PRO A 21 0.82 25.76 16.04
C PRO A 21 0.47 24.57 15.12
N GLY A 22 1.47 23.95 14.48
CA GLY A 22 1.36 22.71 13.73
C GLY A 22 1.54 21.44 14.58
N TRP A 23 1.70 21.55 15.91
CA TRP A 23 2.02 20.42 16.77
C TRP A 23 1.00 19.29 16.69
N LEU A 24 -0.30 19.58 16.80
CA LEU A 24 -1.31 18.51 16.79
C LEU A 24 -1.36 17.81 15.43
N PRO A 25 -1.38 18.51 14.28
CA PRO A 25 -1.11 17.88 13.00
C PRO A 25 0.19 17.08 13.01
N GLY A 26 1.31 17.61 13.47
CA GLY A 26 2.58 16.90 13.56
C GLY A 26 2.51 15.60 14.38
N ALA A 27 1.89 15.67 15.57
CA ALA A 27 1.73 14.56 16.50
C ALA A 27 0.77 13.49 15.95
N ILE A 28 -0.33 13.88 15.30
CA ILE A 28 -1.27 12.96 14.63
C ILE A 28 -0.64 12.37 13.36
N LEU A 29 0.14 13.17 12.62
CA LEU A 29 0.79 12.79 11.36
C LEU A 29 2.12 12.04 11.58
N GLY A 30 2.56 11.91 12.84
CA GLY A 30 3.73 11.14 13.25
C GLY A 30 5.07 11.82 12.96
N SER A 31 5.16 13.15 12.94
CA SER A 31 6.42 13.87 12.66
C SER A 31 7.49 13.72 13.75
N SER A 32 7.13 13.29 14.96
CA SER A 32 8.02 13.20 16.13
C SER A 32 8.13 11.79 16.75
N ARG A 33 7.43 10.78 16.22
CA ARG A 33 7.60 9.38 16.64
C ARG A 33 8.30 8.60 15.53
N PRO A 34 9.23 7.67 15.84
CA PRO A 34 9.65 6.68 14.87
C PRO A 34 8.38 6.03 14.31
N LEU A 35 8.23 6.04 12.99
CA LEU A 35 7.04 5.63 12.24
C LEU A 35 6.73 4.12 12.31
N ASN A 36 7.11 3.50 13.41
CA ASN A 36 6.63 2.21 13.85
C ASN A 36 5.18 2.34 14.34
N SER A 37 4.68 3.57 14.59
CA SER A 37 3.28 3.82 14.91
C SER A 37 2.41 3.70 13.67
N THR A 38 1.83 2.53 13.52
CA THR A 38 0.89 2.17 12.46
C THR A 38 -0.49 2.76 12.76
N GLY A 39 -1.10 3.44 11.79
CA GLY A 39 -2.42 4.06 11.95
C GLY A 39 -3.06 4.44 10.62
N PRO A 40 -4.33 4.88 10.62
CA PRO A 40 -5.11 5.08 9.40
C PRO A 40 -4.44 5.96 8.35
N LEU A 41 -3.80 7.05 8.79
CA LEU A 41 -3.16 7.99 7.89
C LEU A 41 -1.92 7.42 7.20
N LEU A 42 -1.16 6.57 7.90
CA LEU A 42 -0.04 5.83 7.29
C LEU A 42 -0.56 4.89 6.19
N TYR A 43 -1.69 4.23 6.44
CA TYR A 43 -2.29 3.33 5.46
C TYR A 43 -2.79 4.06 4.21
N PHE A 44 -3.34 5.27 4.37
CA PHE A 44 -3.66 6.16 3.23
C PHE A 44 -2.41 6.62 2.46
N ARG A 45 -1.29 6.91 3.15
CA ARG A 45 -0.01 7.22 2.50
C ARG A 45 0.53 6.02 1.71
N ASN A 46 0.47 4.84 2.30
CA ASN A 46 0.86 3.59 1.64
C ASN A 46 -0.04 3.30 0.43
N LEU A 47 -1.34 3.54 0.55
CA LEU A 47 -2.27 3.40 -0.57
C LEU A 47 -1.88 4.29 -1.74
N ILE A 48 -1.62 5.58 -1.53
CA ILE A 48 -1.18 6.49 -2.60
C ILE A 48 0.12 6.02 -3.22
N THR A 49 1.03 5.47 -2.42
CA THR A 49 2.32 4.97 -2.92
C THR A 49 2.14 3.70 -3.76
N VAL A 50 1.19 2.83 -3.39
CA VAL A 50 0.88 1.58 -4.12
C VAL A 50 0.07 1.84 -5.39
N THR A 51 -1.00 2.62 -5.28
CA THR A 51 -1.98 2.79 -6.37
C THR A 51 -1.73 4.02 -7.21
N GLY A 52 -0.90 4.96 -6.73
CA GLY A 52 -0.68 6.25 -7.36
C GLY A 52 -1.75 7.29 -6.96
N PRO A 53 -1.38 8.58 -6.95
CA PRO A 53 -2.30 9.66 -6.55
C PRO A 53 -3.45 9.86 -7.55
N THR A 54 -3.29 9.44 -8.80
CA THR A 54 -4.37 9.47 -9.81
C THR A 54 -5.44 8.44 -9.48
N VAL A 55 -5.08 7.18 -9.18
CA VAL A 55 -6.08 6.19 -8.76
C VAL A 55 -6.74 6.63 -7.46
N PHE A 56 -5.97 7.20 -6.52
CA PHE A 56 -6.49 7.78 -5.29
C PHE A 56 -7.59 8.82 -5.56
N LEU A 57 -7.34 9.82 -6.40
CA LEU A 57 -8.37 10.81 -6.81
C LEU A 57 -9.60 10.12 -7.39
N GLY A 58 -9.41 9.18 -8.31
CA GLY A 58 -10.51 8.45 -8.93
C GLY A 58 -11.39 7.73 -7.91
N ILE A 59 -10.80 7.09 -6.89
CA ILE A 59 -11.57 6.39 -5.84
C ILE A 59 -12.52 7.35 -5.13
N PHE A 60 -12.03 8.52 -4.69
CA PHE A 60 -12.86 9.50 -4.00
C PHE A 60 -13.97 10.06 -4.89
N LEU A 61 -13.67 10.32 -6.17
CA LEU A 61 -14.69 10.68 -7.15
C LEU A 61 -15.74 9.56 -7.29
N GLY A 62 -15.32 8.30 -7.29
CA GLY A 62 -16.19 7.13 -7.36
C GLY A 62 -17.13 7.04 -6.15
N VAL A 63 -16.59 7.19 -4.94
CA VAL A 63 -17.37 7.21 -3.69
C VAL A 63 -18.44 8.30 -3.74
N VAL A 64 -18.07 9.52 -4.12
CA VAL A 64 -19.00 10.65 -4.21
C VAL A 64 -20.06 10.42 -5.28
N ALA A 65 -19.67 9.86 -6.43
CA ALA A 65 -20.60 9.56 -7.51
C ALA A 65 -21.65 8.52 -7.11
N MET A 66 -21.23 7.45 -6.44
CA MET A 66 -22.13 6.42 -5.93
C MET A 66 -23.07 6.99 -4.87
N GLY A 67 -22.55 7.75 -3.90
CA GLY A 67 -23.37 8.42 -2.89
C GLY A 67 -24.42 9.35 -3.51
N TRP A 68 -24.04 10.12 -4.53
CA TRP A 68 -24.93 11.02 -5.24
C TRP A 68 -26.04 10.28 -6.00
N SER A 69 -25.70 9.18 -6.70
CA SER A 69 -26.68 8.34 -7.39
C SER A 69 -27.69 7.71 -6.43
N SER A 70 -27.23 7.22 -5.28
CA SER A 70 -28.09 6.64 -4.24
C SER A 70 -28.99 7.67 -3.56
N TRP A 71 -28.57 8.94 -3.50
CA TRP A 71 -29.41 10.02 -2.99
C TRP A 71 -30.49 10.42 -3.99
N ARG A 72 -30.15 10.67 -5.26
CA ARG A 72 -31.13 11.02 -6.31
C ARG A 72 -32.11 9.89 -6.61
N GLY A 73 -31.65 8.64 -6.61
CA GLY A 73 -32.51 7.48 -6.85
C GLY A 73 -33.67 7.39 -5.88
N ARG A 74 -33.47 7.81 -4.61
CA ARG A 74 -34.55 7.86 -3.61
C ARG A 74 -35.59 8.94 -3.91
N SER A 75 -35.18 10.07 -4.47
CA SER A 75 -36.11 11.14 -4.86
C SER A 75 -36.96 10.76 -6.07
N ALA A 76 -36.40 10.00 -7.03
CA ALA A 76 -37.09 9.63 -8.26
C ALA A 76 -38.14 8.51 -8.10
N VAL A 77 -38.09 7.72 -7.01
CA VAL A 77 -39.05 6.62 -6.76
C VAL A 77 -40.43 7.12 -6.31
N SER A 78 -40.60 8.43 -6.13
CA SER A 78 -41.84 9.01 -5.58
C SER A 78 -42.82 9.58 -6.62
N GLU A 79 -42.56 9.48 -7.92
CA GLU A 79 -43.58 9.81 -8.92
C GLU A 79 -44.39 8.55 -9.26
N PRO A 80 -45.66 8.44 -8.81
CA PRO A 80 -46.53 7.34 -9.23
C PRO A 80 -46.69 7.42 -10.75
N GLY A 81 -46.25 6.37 -11.44
CA GLY A 81 -46.49 6.23 -12.86
C GLY A 81 -48.00 6.22 -13.17
N PRO A 82 -48.40 6.60 -14.39
CA PRO A 82 -49.80 6.54 -14.80
C PRO A 82 -50.37 5.14 -14.54
N VAL A 83 -51.49 5.10 -13.83
CA VAL A 83 -52.16 3.85 -13.43
C VAL A 83 -52.58 3.10 -14.69
N GLY A 84 -52.01 1.91 -14.93
CA GLY A 84 -52.51 0.97 -15.94
C GLY A 84 -51.50 0.49 -16.97
N GLU A 85 -50.32 1.09 -17.10
CA GLU A 85 -49.31 0.63 -18.06
C GLU A 85 -48.23 -0.25 -17.39
N PRO A 86 -48.00 -1.49 -17.86
CA PRO A 86 -46.88 -2.29 -17.40
C PRO A 86 -45.57 -1.58 -17.79
N ALA A 87 -44.76 -1.25 -16.79
CA ALA A 87 -43.45 -0.63 -17.01
C ALA A 87 -42.61 -1.48 -17.95
N ALA A 88 -42.24 -0.93 -19.10
CA ALA A 88 -41.34 -1.59 -20.03
C ALA A 88 -40.05 -2.01 -19.28
N PRO A 89 -39.51 -3.22 -19.54
CA PRO A 89 -38.30 -3.67 -18.91
C PRO A 89 -37.17 -2.68 -19.22
N ARG A 90 -36.67 -1.98 -18.19
CA ARG A 90 -35.52 -1.10 -18.32
C ARG A 90 -34.33 -1.95 -18.77
N GLU A 91 -33.73 -1.59 -19.91
CA GLU A 91 -32.45 -2.16 -20.30
C GLU A 91 -31.44 -2.02 -19.15
N PRO A 92 -30.66 -3.07 -18.87
CA PRO A 92 -29.65 -3.02 -17.83
C PRO A 92 -28.65 -1.93 -18.20
N ASP A 93 -28.71 -0.82 -17.47
CA ASP A 93 -27.81 0.32 -17.65
C ASP A 93 -26.36 -0.14 -17.47
N ALA A 94 -25.59 -0.15 -18.55
CA ALA A 94 -24.17 -0.50 -18.56
C ALA A 94 -23.33 0.43 -17.65
N THR A 95 -23.93 1.50 -17.11
CA THR A 95 -23.30 2.45 -16.17
C THR A 95 -23.62 2.16 -14.70
N ARG A 96 -24.15 0.96 -14.38
CA ARG A 96 -24.41 0.58 -12.98
C ARG A 96 -23.16 0.79 -12.13
N PRO A 97 -23.28 1.48 -10.98
CA PRO A 97 -22.15 1.71 -10.10
C PRO A 97 -21.57 0.37 -9.65
N PRO A 98 -20.23 0.24 -9.54
CA PRO A 98 -19.59 -0.98 -9.10
C PRO A 98 -19.71 -1.12 -7.58
N GLY A 99 -20.95 -1.21 -7.07
CA GLY A 99 -21.25 -1.16 -5.63
C GLY A 99 -20.57 -2.28 -4.84
N PHE A 100 -20.50 -3.49 -5.41
CA PHE A 100 -19.75 -4.58 -4.81
C PHE A 100 -18.24 -4.28 -4.72
N ALA A 101 -17.67 -3.63 -5.75
CA ALA A 101 -16.28 -3.22 -5.73
C ALA A 101 -16.05 -2.15 -4.64
N LEU A 102 -16.91 -1.14 -4.55
CA LEU A 102 -16.81 -0.15 -3.49
C LEU A 102 -16.89 -0.79 -2.10
N LEU A 103 -17.87 -1.67 -1.88
CA LEU A 103 -18.04 -2.37 -0.61
C LEU A 103 -16.80 -3.17 -0.26
N THR A 104 -16.27 -3.93 -1.21
CA THR A 104 -15.03 -4.71 -1.05
C THR A 104 -13.87 -3.80 -0.70
N TRP A 105 -13.70 -2.68 -1.41
CA TRP A 105 -12.64 -1.73 -1.13
C TRP A 105 -12.78 -1.14 0.27
N VAL A 106 -13.96 -0.61 0.64
CA VAL A 106 -14.20 0.00 1.96
C VAL A 106 -13.97 -1.00 3.09
N VAL A 107 -14.54 -2.20 2.98
CA VAL A 107 -14.46 -3.22 4.03
C VAL A 107 -13.04 -3.72 4.18
N VAL A 108 -12.38 -4.12 3.10
CA VAL A 108 -11.04 -4.70 3.18
C VAL A 108 -10.00 -3.62 3.51
N PHE A 109 -10.07 -2.44 2.88
CA PHE A 109 -9.18 -1.32 3.23
C PHE A 109 -9.38 -0.87 4.67
N GLY A 110 -10.63 -0.78 5.14
CA GLY A 110 -10.96 -0.46 6.53
C GLY A 110 -10.45 -1.51 7.50
N LEU A 111 -10.64 -2.80 7.21
CA LEU A 111 -10.13 -3.90 8.02
C LEU A 111 -8.60 -3.88 8.08
N LEU A 112 -7.91 -3.73 6.95
CA LEU A 112 -6.45 -3.63 6.93
C LEU A 112 -5.96 -2.38 7.70
N THR A 113 -6.67 -1.27 7.58
CA THR A 113 -6.38 -0.05 8.36
C THR A 113 -6.53 -0.28 9.86
N LEU A 114 -7.56 -1.02 10.28
CA LEU A 114 -7.77 -1.36 11.69
C LEU A 114 -6.72 -2.35 12.18
N LEU A 115 -6.48 -3.44 11.44
CA LEU A 115 -5.52 -4.48 11.79
C LEU A 115 -4.08 -3.97 11.81
N THR A 116 -3.80 -2.90 11.08
CA THR A 116 -2.51 -2.23 11.18
C THR A 116 -2.42 -1.33 12.38
N TRP A 117 -3.51 -0.81 12.92
CA TRP A 117 -3.45 0.20 13.95
C TRP A 117 -2.73 -0.31 15.21
N GLU A 118 -1.63 0.35 15.60
CA GLU A 118 -0.82 -0.03 16.78
C GLU A 118 -1.62 -0.11 18.08
N LYS A 119 -2.79 0.54 18.12
CA LYS A 119 -3.69 0.55 19.28
C LYS A 119 -4.47 -0.76 19.41
N LEU A 120 -4.48 -1.58 18.38
CA LEU A 120 -5.07 -2.90 18.41
C LEU A 120 -3.94 -3.96 18.48
N PRO A 121 -4.04 -4.96 19.37
CA PRO A 121 -3.00 -5.96 19.59
C PRO A 121 -2.98 -7.05 18.49
N PHE A 122 -3.30 -6.70 17.25
CA PHE A 122 -3.20 -7.59 16.11
C PHE A 122 -1.77 -7.44 15.54
N GLY A 123 -0.91 -8.42 15.78
CA GLY A 123 0.55 -8.33 15.54
C GLY A 123 0.95 -7.63 14.22
N GLY A 124 2.09 -6.93 14.24
CA GLY A 124 2.53 -5.95 13.23
C GLY A 124 2.75 -6.44 11.79
N SER A 125 2.37 -7.67 11.45
CA SER A 125 2.54 -8.26 10.12
C SER A 125 1.41 -7.91 9.13
N ILE A 126 0.35 -7.22 9.55
CA ILE A 126 -0.84 -7.02 8.69
C ILE A 126 -0.73 -5.74 7.82
N GLY A 127 0.31 -4.91 8.02
CA GLY A 127 0.46 -3.62 7.33
C GLY A 127 1.28 -3.56 6.07
N PHE A 128 1.72 -4.70 5.57
CA PHE A 128 2.56 -4.71 4.38
C PHE A 128 1.77 -4.35 3.12
N LEU A 129 2.42 -3.59 2.23
CA LEU A 129 1.88 -3.17 0.94
C LEU A 129 1.32 -4.33 0.11
N ARG A 130 1.84 -5.55 0.28
CA ARG A 130 1.34 -6.75 -0.41
C ARG A 130 -0.16 -6.97 -0.23
N HIS A 131 -0.75 -6.56 0.90
CA HIS A 131 -2.20 -6.65 1.13
C HIS A 131 -2.98 -5.54 0.39
N LEU A 132 -2.34 -4.42 0.05
CA LEU A 132 -2.96 -3.39 -0.78
C LEU A 132 -2.92 -3.74 -2.27
N ILE A 133 -1.93 -4.50 -2.72
CA ILE A 133 -1.80 -4.93 -4.13
C ILE A 133 -3.03 -5.73 -4.57
N VAL A 134 -3.55 -6.62 -3.72
CA VAL A 134 -4.75 -7.41 -4.04
C VAL A 134 -6.03 -6.56 -4.19
N LEU A 135 -6.02 -5.33 -3.67
CA LEU A 135 -7.13 -4.38 -3.82
C LEU A 135 -7.04 -3.53 -5.10
N ALA A 136 -5.94 -3.60 -5.84
CA ALA A 136 -5.72 -2.76 -7.03
C ALA A 136 -6.83 -2.92 -8.10
N PRO A 137 -7.32 -4.12 -8.45
CA PRO A 137 -8.39 -4.26 -9.45
C PRO A 137 -9.70 -3.58 -9.01
N VAL A 138 -10.06 -3.74 -7.74
CA VAL A 138 -11.26 -3.15 -7.15
C VAL A 138 -11.15 -1.62 -7.10
N ALA A 139 -9.98 -1.12 -6.67
CA ALA A 139 -9.66 0.31 -6.69
C ALA A 139 -9.75 0.90 -8.10
N ALA A 140 -9.25 0.20 -9.11
CA ALA A 140 -9.32 0.63 -10.51
C ALA A 140 -10.76 0.73 -11.02
N LEU A 141 -11.64 -0.21 -10.68
CA LEU A 141 -13.06 -0.15 -11.04
C LEU A 141 -13.77 1.05 -10.41
N VAL A 142 -13.56 1.27 -9.10
CA VAL A 142 -14.14 2.42 -8.39
C VAL A 142 -13.59 3.73 -8.97
N ALA A 143 -12.29 3.78 -9.26
CA ALA A 143 -11.65 4.95 -9.85
C ALA A 143 -12.14 5.26 -11.26
N GLY A 144 -12.26 4.24 -12.12
CA GLY A 144 -12.80 4.39 -13.47
C GLY A 144 -14.24 4.92 -13.46
N TYR A 145 -15.08 4.38 -12.58
CA TYR A 145 -16.45 4.89 -12.38
C TYR A 145 -16.45 6.36 -11.91
N GLY A 146 -15.57 6.71 -10.98
CA GLY A 146 -15.38 8.08 -10.50
C GLY A 146 -14.99 9.05 -11.60
N TYR A 147 -14.02 8.69 -12.42
CA TYR A 147 -13.58 9.51 -13.55
C TYR A 147 -14.68 9.70 -14.59
N GLN A 148 -15.35 8.63 -14.98
CA GLN A 148 -16.46 8.71 -15.92
C GLN A 148 -17.57 9.63 -15.38
N SER A 149 -17.95 9.45 -14.12
CA SER A 149 -18.99 10.25 -13.46
C SER A 149 -18.61 11.73 -13.36
N ALA A 150 -17.35 12.03 -13.07
CA ALA A 150 -16.86 13.40 -12.99
C ALA A 150 -16.83 14.09 -14.36
N ILE A 151 -16.39 13.38 -15.42
CA ILE A 151 -16.39 13.88 -16.81
C ILE A 151 -17.81 14.15 -17.31
N ASP A 152 -18.75 13.30 -16.93
CA ASP A 152 -20.16 13.40 -17.34
C ASP A 152 -21.00 14.31 -16.42
N ALA A 153 -20.40 14.85 -15.35
CA ALA A 153 -21.11 15.64 -14.36
C ALA A 153 -21.67 16.93 -14.96
N SER A 154 -22.91 17.26 -14.58
CA SER A 154 -23.62 18.45 -15.02
C SER A 154 -24.33 19.15 -13.86
N GLY A 155 -24.72 20.41 -14.08
CA GLY A 155 -25.43 21.23 -13.09
C GLY A 155 -24.70 21.31 -11.74
N ARG A 156 -25.42 21.11 -10.64
CA ARG A 156 -24.87 21.12 -9.26
C ARG A 156 -23.83 20.04 -9.02
N PHE A 157 -23.99 18.86 -9.65
CA PHE A 157 -23.10 17.73 -9.43
C PHE A 157 -21.69 17.99 -9.97
N ARG A 158 -21.56 18.77 -11.05
CA ARG A 158 -20.27 19.23 -11.58
C ARG A 158 -19.46 20.00 -10.54
N TRP A 159 -20.11 20.89 -9.79
CA TRP A 159 -19.43 21.67 -8.76
C TRP A 159 -19.00 20.81 -7.58
N VAL A 160 -19.82 19.84 -7.18
CA VAL A 160 -19.43 18.84 -6.16
C VAL A 160 -18.18 18.10 -6.60
N MET A 161 -18.15 17.60 -7.84
CA MET A 161 -16.99 16.90 -8.40
C MET A 161 -15.76 17.81 -8.46
N ALA A 162 -15.90 19.06 -8.88
CA ALA A 162 -14.80 20.01 -8.93
C ALA A 162 -14.21 20.29 -7.53
N VAL A 163 -15.06 20.49 -6.52
CA VAL A 163 -14.61 20.67 -5.13
C VAL A 163 -13.85 19.45 -4.64
N VAL A 164 -14.36 18.24 -4.88
CA VAL A 164 -13.69 16.99 -4.50
C VAL A 164 -12.34 16.87 -5.21
N THR A 165 -12.27 17.15 -6.51
CA THR A 165 -11.02 17.15 -7.27
C THR A 165 -9.99 18.10 -6.68
N LEU A 166 -10.37 19.34 -6.37
CA LEU A 166 -9.48 20.35 -5.78
C LEU A 166 -9.03 19.95 -4.38
N LEU A 167 -9.96 19.48 -3.53
CA LEU A 167 -9.65 19.06 -2.16
C LEU A 167 -8.67 17.89 -2.14
N ILE A 168 -8.90 16.85 -2.94
CA ILE A 168 -8.01 15.68 -2.99
C ILE A 168 -6.65 16.05 -3.59
N THR A 169 -6.63 16.90 -4.62
CA THR A 169 -5.37 17.39 -5.20
C THR A 169 -4.57 18.21 -4.19
N GLY A 170 -5.24 19.10 -3.44
CA GLY A 170 -4.63 19.86 -2.35
C GLY A 170 -4.13 18.95 -1.22
N LEU A 171 -4.91 17.96 -0.81
CA LEU A 171 -4.51 16.98 0.20
C LEU A 171 -3.27 16.20 -0.23
N VAL A 172 -3.22 15.72 -1.48
CA VAL A 172 -2.06 15.01 -2.02
C VAL A 172 -0.84 15.93 -2.07
N GLY A 173 -0.99 17.15 -2.60
CA GLY A 173 0.11 18.10 -2.74
C GLY A 173 0.67 18.63 -1.42
N LEU A 174 -0.20 18.90 -0.44
CA LEU A 174 0.19 19.57 0.81
C LEU A 174 0.50 18.58 1.94
N VAL A 175 -0.21 17.45 2.01
CA VAL A 175 -0.15 16.53 3.17
C VAL A 175 0.49 15.20 2.81
N LEU A 176 0.26 14.69 1.59
CA LEU A 176 0.67 13.33 1.20
C LEU A 176 1.83 13.32 0.18
N SER A 177 2.45 14.48 -0.06
CA SER A 177 3.62 14.66 -0.93
C SER A 177 4.95 14.43 -0.20
N HIS A 178 4.95 13.78 0.97
CA HIS A 178 6.19 13.54 1.70
C HIS A 178 7.08 12.54 0.95
N LYS A 179 8.40 12.76 1.00
CA LYS A 179 9.36 11.80 0.46
C LYS A 179 9.34 10.54 1.33
N VAL A 180 9.34 9.40 0.66
CA VAL A 180 9.29 8.09 1.28
C VAL A 180 10.58 7.35 0.95
N ALA A 181 11.22 6.73 1.94
CA ALA A 181 12.38 5.86 1.81
C ALA A 181 12.05 4.44 2.30
N VAL A 182 13.04 3.54 2.22
CA VAL A 182 13.06 2.12 2.71
C VAL A 182 11.88 1.76 3.61
N ASP A 183 11.12 0.69 3.28
CA ASP A 183 9.94 0.24 4.03
C ASP A 183 8.84 1.30 4.24
N PHE A 184 8.82 2.30 3.38
CA PHE A 184 7.83 3.37 3.34
C PHE A 184 7.93 4.39 4.49
N TYR A 185 9.11 4.52 5.09
CA TYR A 185 9.37 5.57 6.08
C TYR A 185 9.36 6.96 5.45
N VAL A 186 8.64 7.89 6.09
CA VAL A 186 8.69 9.30 5.70
C VAL A 186 10.06 9.85 6.06
N VAL A 187 10.75 10.39 5.06
CA VAL A 187 12.03 11.10 5.25
C VAL A 187 11.83 12.59 4.99
N LYS A 188 12.75 13.40 5.51
CA LYS A 188 12.70 14.86 5.32
C LYS A 188 12.66 15.21 3.83
N GLY A 189 11.69 16.03 3.45
CA GLY A 189 11.51 16.54 2.08
C GLY A 189 10.18 16.15 1.45
N HIS A 190 9.94 16.67 0.25
CA HIS A 190 8.73 16.43 -0.53
C HIS A 190 9.04 15.69 -1.84
N ASP A 191 8.21 14.72 -2.17
CA ASP A 191 8.11 14.03 -3.44
C ASP A 191 7.00 14.67 -4.29
N TRP A 192 7.37 15.74 -5.00
CA TRP A 192 6.47 16.48 -5.88
C TRP A 192 6.05 15.70 -7.13
N SER A 193 6.71 14.57 -7.44
CA SER A 193 6.38 13.76 -8.62
C SER A 193 4.90 13.34 -8.61
N ARG A 194 4.36 13.05 -7.42
CA ARG A 194 2.95 12.72 -7.18
C ARG A 194 2.00 13.83 -7.66
N LEU A 195 2.33 15.07 -7.34
CA LEU A 195 1.52 16.23 -7.75
C LEU A 195 1.67 16.49 -9.25
N VAL A 196 2.88 16.32 -9.80
CA VAL A 196 3.17 16.55 -11.22
C VAL A 196 2.30 15.67 -12.12
N GLY A 197 2.02 14.42 -11.78
CA GLY A 197 1.08 13.63 -12.59
C GLY A 197 -0.37 13.68 -12.15
N LEU A 198 -0.66 14.03 -10.89
CA LEU A 198 -2.04 14.27 -10.47
C LEU A 198 -2.62 15.53 -11.14
N ALA A 199 -1.83 16.59 -11.27
CA ALA A 199 -2.31 17.89 -11.76
C ALA A 199 -2.89 17.85 -13.19
N PRO A 200 -2.26 17.20 -14.20
CA PRO A 200 -2.85 17.07 -15.54
C PRO A 200 -4.18 16.31 -15.53
N VAL A 201 -4.27 15.23 -14.74
CA VAL A 201 -5.50 14.44 -14.61
C VAL A 201 -6.59 15.27 -13.93
N ALA A 202 -6.28 15.95 -12.83
CA ALA A 202 -7.21 16.82 -12.13
C ALA A 202 -7.71 17.97 -13.03
N LEU A 203 -6.81 18.62 -13.77
CA LEU A 203 -7.17 19.67 -14.72
C LEU A 203 -8.11 19.16 -15.82
N LEU A 204 -7.82 17.98 -16.39
CA LEU A 204 -8.69 17.36 -17.38
C LEU A 204 -10.06 17.02 -16.81
N VAL A 205 -10.14 16.49 -15.58
CA VAL A 205 -11.42 16.23 -14.91
C VAL A 205 -12.23 17.52 -14.70
N LEU A 206 -11.57 18.63 -14.36
CA LEU A 206 -12.24 19.92 -14.17
C LEU A 206 -12.75 20.53 -15.49
N VAL A 207 -12.00 20.39 -16.57
CA VAL A 207 -12.31 20.99 -17.88
C VAL A 207 -13.23 20.10 -18.72
N ALA A 208 -13.14 18.77 -18.60
CA ALA A 208 -13.85 17.83 -19.46
C ALA A 208 -15.38 18.03 -19.54
N PRO A 209 -16.09 18.35 -18.45
CA PRO A 209 -17.52 18.66 -18.50
C PRO A 209 -17.88 19.86 -19.41
N MET A 210 -16.92 20.74 -19.70
CA MET A 210 -17.10 21.92 -20.56
C MET A 210 -16.83 21.63 -22.05
N LEU A 211 -16.29 20.45 -22.40
CA LEU A 211 -15.85 20.12 -23.76
C LEU A 211 -16.98 19.69 -24.72
N GLY A 212 -18.24 19.69 -24.27
CA GLY A 212 -19.40 19.33 -25.10
C GLY A 212 -19.25 17.95 -25.74
N ARG A 213 -19.28 17.88 -27.09
CA ARG A 213 -19.13 16.62 -27.85
C ARG A 213 -17.77 15.94 -27.65
N ARG A 214 -16.71 16.72 -27.36
CA ARG A 214 -15.35 16.19 -27.16
C ARG A 214 -15.16 15.49 -25.81
N ARG A 215 -16.16 15.51 -24.92
CA ARG A 215 -16.13 14.77 -23.64
C ARG A 215 -15.84 13.27 -23.81
N ARG A 216 -16.24 12.67 -24.94
CA ARG A 216 -15.96 11.26 -25.23
C ARG A 216 -14.47 10.96 -25.27
N LEU A 217 -13.67 11.88 -25.82
CA LEU A 217 -12.23 11.76 -25.85
C LEU A 217 -11.63 11.81 -24.43
N ALA A 218 -12.14 12.70 -23.58
CA ALA A 218 -11.69 12.80 -22.19
C ALA A 218 -11.91 11.49 -21.40
N ARG A 219 -13.00 10.76 -21.68
CA ARG A 219 -13.26 9.44 -21.05
C ARG A 219 -12.19 8.41 -21.36
N THR A 220 -11.49 8.53 -22.48
CA THR A 220 -10.38 7.64 -22.85
C THR A 220 -9.04 8.19 -22.35
N ILE A 221 -8.80 9.50 -22.51
CA ILE A 221 -7.53 10.13 -22.16
C ILE A 221 -7.26 10.07 -20.65
N VAL A 222 -8.27 10.33 -19.82
CA VAL A 222 -8.08 10.41 -18.36
C VAL A 222 -7.60 9.07 -17.76
N PRO A 223 -8.25 7.92 -18.02
CA PRO A 223 -7.76 6.62 -17.55
C PRO A 223 -6.38 6.27 -18.13
N LEU A 224 -6.13 6.59 -19.40
CA LEU A 224 -4.85 6.31 -20.05
C LEU A 224 -3.71 7.10 -19.37
N LEU A 225 -3.90 8.40 -19.12
CA LEU A 225 -2.93 9.21 -18.40
C LEU A 225 -2.72 8.72 -16.96
N ALA A 226 -3.81 8.34 -16.27
CA ALA A 226 -3.71 7.76 -14.93
C ALA A 226 -2.87 6.48 -14.93
N ALA A 227 -3.10 5.58 -15.89
CA ALA A 227 -2.34 4.34 -16.04
C ALA A 227 -0.87 4.57 -16.41
N LEU A 228 -0.60 5.42 -17.41
CA LEU A 228 0.77 5.79 -17.80
C LEU A 228 1.54 6.38 -16.63
N PHE A 229 0.89 7.21 -15.83
CA PHE A 229 1.52 7.80 -14.66
C PHE A 229 1.78 6.77 -13.55
N CYS A 230 0.85 5.83 -13.32
CA CYS A 230 1.10 4.71 -12.41
C CYS A 230 2.31 3.89 -12.85
N ILE A 231 2.42 3.58 -14.14
CA ILE A 231 3.58 2.87 -14.71
C ILE A 231 4.88 3.68 -14.53
N ALA A 232 4.83 5.00 -14.75
CA ALA A 232 6.00 5.86 -14.67
C ALA A 232 6.51 6.08 -13.24
N LEU A 233 5.61 6.09 -12.24
CA LEU A 233 5.96 6.38 -10.84
C LEU A 233 6.13 5.16 -9.95
N ILE A 234 5.36 4.09 -10.18
CA ILE A 234 5.42 2.90 -9.33
C ILE A 234 6.68 2.14 -9.72
N ARG A 235 7.74 2.35 -8.95
CA ARG A 235 9.00 1.62 -9.09
C ARG A 235 8.92 0.27 -8.38
N PRO A 236 9.65 -0.75 -8.86
CA PRO A 236 9.89 -1.96 -8.09
C PRO A 236 10.43 -1.60 -6.71
N ILE A 237 10.01 -2.35 -5.69
CA ILE A 237 10.53 -2.18 -4.33
C ILE A 237 11.99 -2.65 -4.34
N ASP A 238 12.90 -1.74 -4.00
CA ASP A 238 14.31 -2.07 -3.82
C ASP A 238 14.49 -3.07 -2.67
N LEU A 239 15.51 -3.91 -2.78
CA LEU A 239 15.83 -4.82 -1.68
C LEU A 239 16.23 -4.03 -0.43
N ASN A 240 15.63 -4.39 0.71
CA ASN A 240 16.03 -3.86 1.99
C ASN A 240 17.42 -4.42 2.41
N VAL A 241 17.95 -3.93 3.53
CA VAL A 241 19.30 -4.30 3.99
C VAL A 241 19.43 -5.81 4.25
N GLU A 242 18.47 -6.39 4.98
CA GLU A 242 18.36 -7.84 5.23
C GLU A 242 18.34 -8.65 3.92
N GLN A 243 17.48 -8.28 2.98
CA GLN A 243 17.38 -8.93 1.68
C GLN A 243 18.67 -8.82 0.85
N LYS A 244 19.38 -7.69 0.93
CA LYS A 244 20.67 -7.51 0.25
C LYS A 244 21.74 -8.43 0.80
N VAL A 245 21.83 -8.57 2.13
CA VAL A 245 22.77 -9.49 2.80
C VAL A 245 22.45 -10.94 2.42
N ILE A 246 21.19 -11.35 2.54
CA ILE A 246 20.73 -12.68 2.14
C ILE A 246 21.01 -12.95 0.65
N LYS A 247 20.76 -11.98 -0.24
CA LYS A 247 21.08 -12.09 -1.65
C LYS A 247 22.58 -12.24 -1.87
N ALA A 248 23.42 -11.49 -1.18
CA ALA A 248 24.87 -11.59 -1.29
C ALA A 248 25.38 -13.00 -0.90
N SER A 249 24.82 -13.59 0.15
CA SER A 249 25.10 -14.98 0.53
C SER A 249 24.70 -15.97 -0.57
N VAL A 250 23.54 -15.79 -1.20
CA VAL A 250 23.09 -16.65 -2.30
C VAL A 250 23.91 -16.44 -3.58
N ASP A 251 24.30 -15.22 -3.89
CA ASP A 251 25.18 -14.89 -5.02
C ASP A 251 26.56 -15.54 -4.84
N TYR A 252 27.11 -15.52 -3.61
CA TYR A 252 28.33 -16.24 -3.28
C TYR A 252 28.17 -17.75 -3.51
N MET A 253 27.15 -18.37 -2.93
CA MET A 253 26.89 -19.82 -3.12
C MET A 253 26.71 -20.20 -4.59
N THR A 254 26.07 -19.34 -5.38
CA THR A 254 25.89 -19.54 -6.82
C THR A 254 27.22 -19.46 -7.56
N THR A 255 28.02 -18.44 -7.27
CA THR A 255 29.34 -18.23 -7.89
C THR A 255 30.30 -19.38 -7.57
N GLN A 256 30.28 -19.86 -6.33
CA GLN A 256 31.08 -20.99 -5.86
C GLN A 256 30.49 -22.36 -6.25
N ARG A 257 29.41 -22.40 -7.04
CA ARG A 257 28.73 -23.64 -7.49
C ARG A 257 28.30 -24.56 -6.33
N LEU A 258 27.93 -23.98 -5.19
CA LEU A 258 27.54 -24.70 -3.98
C LEU A 258 26.05 -25.08 -3.98
N MET A 259 25.24 -24.51 -4.88
CA MET A 259 23.77 -24.65 -4.88
C MET A 259 23.24 -26.08 -5.00
N ALA A 260 24.04 -27.01 -5.55
CA ALA A 260 23.71 -28.42 -5.68
C ALA A 260 23.87 -29.22 -4.37
N ARG A 261 24.53 -28.66 -3.35
CA ARG A 261 24.74 -29.33 -2.06
C ARG A 261 23.44 -29.35 -1.23
N PRO A 262 23.29 -30.31 -0.30
CA PRO A 262 22.27 -30.22 0.74
C PRO A 262 22.40 -28.88 1.49
N MET A 263 21.29 -28.26 1.86
CA MET A 263 21.29 -26.92 2.47
C MET A 263 20.29 -26.86 3.60
N MET A 264 20.68 -26.22 4.70
CA MET A 264 19.80 -25.86 5.81
C MET A 264 19.63 -24.34 5.83
N ALA A 265 18.40 -23.88 5.97
CA ALA A 265 18.10 -22.44 6.06
C ALA A 265 16.78 -22.21 6.78
N ASN A 266 16.69 -21.11 7.53
CA ASN A 266 15.45 -20.68 8.19
C ASN A 266 14.81 -19.47 7.50
N HIS A 267 15.63 -18.57 6.95
CA HIS A 267 15.15 -17.29 6.46
C HIS A 267 14.33 -17.41 5.15
N PRO A 268 13.10 -16.85 5.09
CA PRO A 268 12.25 -16.88 3.90
C PRO A 268 12.91 -16.41 2.59
N TRP A 269 13.78 -15.40 2.65
CA TRP A 269 14.46 -14.85 1.47
C TRP A 269 15.50 -15.80 0.86
N ILE A 270 16.04 -16.74 1.64
CA ILE A 270 16.92 -17.78 1.09
C ILE A 270 16.14 -18.61 0.09
N TYR A 271 14.98 -19.16 0.46
CA TYR A 271 14.18 -19.96 -0.47
C TYR A 271 13.80 -19.19 -1.74
N PHE A 272 13.46 -17.91 -1.59
CA PHE A 272 13.14 -17.02 -2.72
C PHE A 272 14.31 -16.89 -3.69
N PHE A 273 15.51 -16.51 -3.20
CA PHE A 273 16.67 -16.30 -4.08
C PHE A 273 17.28 -17.61 -4.59
N THR A 274 17.17 -18.70 -3.84
CA THR A 274 17.65 -20.02 -4.28
C THR A 274 16.64 -20.76 -5.15
N ARG A 275 15.41 -20.24 -5.31
CA ARG A 275 14.28 -20.92 -5.97
C ARG A 275 13.97 -22.30 -5.39
N ARG A 276 14.20 -22.49 -4.09
CA ARG A 276 13.89 -23.74 -3.38
C ARG A 276 12.47 -23.67 -2.84
N ASP A 277 11.77 -24.80 -2.79
CA ASP A 277 10.46 -24.85 -2.15
C ASP A 277 10.63 -24.71 -0.64
N ARG A 278 10.09 -23.63 -0.07
CA ARG A 278 10.13 -23.36 1.37
C ARG A 278 9.37 -24.38 2.20
N TRP A 279 8.51 -25.19 1.61
CA TRP A 279 7.72 -26.20 2.33
C TRP A 279 8.33 -27.60 2.22
N ASN A 280 9.30 -27.80 1.32
CA ASN A 280 9.97 -29.07 1.17
C ASN A 280 11.15 -29.21 2.14
N ARG A 281 10.85 -29.74 3.33
CA ARG A 281 11.82 -29.91 4.44
C ARG A 281 12.79 -31.06 4.26
N GLU A 282 12.52 -31.96 3.32
CA GLU A 282 13.47 -33.00 2.95
C GLU A 282 14.70 -32.40 2.25
N PHE A 283 14.49 -31.43 1.35
CA PHE A 283 15.57 -30.81 0.57
C PHE A 283 16.19 -29.58 1.22
N THR A 284 15.41 -28.86 2.04
CA THR A 284 15.88 -27.67 2.77
C THR A 284 15.35 -27.66 4.21
N PRO A 285 15.91 -28.53 5.08
CA PRO A 285 15.55 -28.55 6.49
C PRO A 285 15.90 -27.23 7.19
N TYR A 286 15.28 -27.01 8.34
CA TYR A 286 15.60 -25.86 9.19
C TYR A 286 16.99 -26.02 9.82
N VAL A 287 17.63 -24.89 10.11
CA VAL A 287 18.83 -24.81 10.94
C VAL A 287 18.41 -25.00 12.39
N THR A 288 18.45 -26.25 12.86
CA THR A 288 18.19 -26.65 14.25
C THR A 288 19.33 -27.56 14.74
N LEU A 289 19.54 -27.64 16.05
CA LEU A 289 20.56 -28.50 16.65
C LEU A 289 20.42 -29.96 16.18
N ASP A 290 19.21 -30.53 16.23
CA ASP A 290 18.95 -31.90 15.77
C ASP A 290 19.32 -32.12 14.29
N ASN A 291 19.01 -31.15 13.43
CA ASN A 291 19.36 -31.24 12.01
C ASN A 291 20.87 -31.10 11.80
N LEU A 292 21.55 -30.25 12.57
CA LEU A 292 23.01 -30.11 12.51
C LEU A 292 23.71 -31.41 12.92
N GLU A 293 23.23 -32.08 13.97
CA GLU A 293 23.78 -33.37 14.41
C GLU A 293 23.58 -34.48 13.37
N ALA A 294 22.45 -34.46 12.66
CA ALA A 294 22.12 -35.40 11.59
C ALA A 294 22.73 -35.03 10.22
N ALA A 295 23.42 -33.89 10.11
CA ALA A 295 23.89 -33.38 8.84
C ALA A 295 25.01 -34.25 8.25
N LYS A 296 24.93 -34.55 6.96
CA LYS A 296 25.99 -35.27 6.24
C LYS A 296 27.15 -34.31 5.89
N PRO A 297 28.40 -34.79 5.82
CA PRO A 297 29.52 -33.99 5.35
C PRO A 297 29.22 -33.32 4.00
N GLY A 298 29.56 -32.04 3.87
CA GLY A 298 29.29 -31.23 2.69
C GLY A 298 27.93 -30.53 2.67
N THR A 299 27.09 -30.70 3.69
CA THR A 299 25.86 -29.91 3.88
C THR A 299 26.21 -28.44 4.14
N LEU A 300 25.48 -27.53 3.51
CA LEU A 300 25.58 -26.09 3.75
C LEU A 300 24.62 -25.67 4.86
N VAL A 301 25.09 -24.82 5.77
CA VAL A 301 24.25 -24.16 6.77
C VAL A 301 24.24 -22.67 6.47
N VAL A 302 23.06 -22.14 6.13
CA VAL A 302 22.87 -20.70 5.99
C VAL A 302 22.23 -20.18 7.27
N TRP A 303 23.10 -19.71 8.17
CA TRP A 303 22.71 -19.12 9.44
C TRP A 303 22.63 -17.60 9.31
N GLU A 304 21.68 -16.99 10.02
CA GLU A 304 21.55 -15.54 10.14
C GLU A 304 20.92 -15.17 11.49
N ASN A 305 21.15 -13.95 11.96
CA ASN A 305 20.81 -13.54 13.33
C ASN A 305 19.30 -13.32 13.59
N HIS A 306 18.46 -13.23 12.56
CA HIS A 306 17.02 -13.13 12.64
C HIS A 306 16.39 -14.50 12.94
N TYR A 307 16.61 -15.58 12.21
CA TYR A 307 15.91 -16.86 12.44
C TYR A 307 16.83 -18.01 12.85
N GLY A 308 18.14 -17.79 12.97
CA GLY A 308 19.07 -18.82 13.43
C GLY A 308 18.79 -19.31 14.86
N GLN A 309 18.40 -18.40 15.75
CA GLN A 309 18.18 -18.68 17.19
C GLN A 309 16.74 -18.44 17.68
N ARG A 310 15.82 -18.02 16.81
CA ARG A 310 14.41 -17.79 17.17
C ARG A 310 13.46 -18.40 16.15
N LEU A 311 12.18 -18.50 16.54
CA LEU A 311 11.08 -19.10 15.78
C LEU A 311 11.36 -20.56 15.40
N TYR A 312 11.93 -20.80 14.22
CA TYR A 312 12.14 -22.13 13.66
C TYR A 312 13.58 -22.63 13.83
N GLY A 313 14.48 -21.80 14.37
CA GLY A 313 15.84 -22.17 14.73
C GLY A 313 16.09 -22.16 16.24
N ASN A 314 17.11 -22.89 16.65
CA ASN A 314 17.58 -22.99 18.04
C ASN A 314 19.11 -23.06 18.13
N VAL A 315 19.82 -22.49 17.14
CA VAL A 315 21.27 -22.61 17.01
C VAL A 315 21.92 -21.25 17.28
N PRO A 316 22.67 -21.07 18.38
CA PRO A 316 23.53 -19.91 18.59
C PRO A 316 24.68 -19.90 17.58
N LEU A 317 25.09 -18.72 17.09
CA LEU A 317 26.21 -18.61 16.13
C LEU A 317 27.52 -19.13 16.74
N GLU A 318 27.74 -18.88 18.02
CA GLU A 318 28.93 -19.30 18.76
C GLU A 318 29.10 -20.81 18.71
N ARG A 319 27.99 -21.56 18.74
CA ARG A 319 28.02 -23.03 18.63
C ARG A 319 28.58 -23.47 17.28
N LEU A 320 28.16 -22.84 16.18
CA LEU A 320 28.69 -23.15 14.84
C LEU A 320 30.17 -22.76 14.69
N ARG A 321 30.62 -21.70 15.36
CA ARG A 321 32.00 -21.21 15.26
C ARG A 321 33.02 -22.07 16.01
N VAL A 322 32.62 -22.72 17.10
CA VAL A 322 33.52 -23.54 17.93
C VAL A 322 33.45 -25.04 17.62
N ASP A 323 32.44 -25.48 16.89
CA ASP A 323 32.25 -26.90 16.57
C ASP A 323 33.18 -27.31 15.40
N PRO A 324 34.09 -28.27 15.61
CA PRO A 324 35.07 -28.67 14.59
C PRO A 324 34.46 -29.35 13.35
N HIS A 325 33.18 -29.73 13.39
CA HIS A 325 32.49 -30.31 12.23
C HIS A 325 32.04 -29.25 11.21
N TRP A 326 32.07 -27.97 11.58
CA TRP A 326 31.59 -26.87 10.75
C TRP A 326 32.72 -25.91 10.40
N GLU A 327 32.78 -25.49 9.14
CA GLU A 327 33.73 -24.50 8.64
C GLU A 327 32.96 -23.29 8.11
N MET A 328 33.33 -22.09 8.56
CA MET A 328 32.78 -20.85 8.04
C MET A 328 33.44 -20.51 6.70
N ILE A 329 32.69 -20.67 5.61
CA ILE A 329 33.19 -20.43 4.25
C ILE A 329 32.86 -19.04 3.70
N TYR A 330 31.93 -18.32 4.32
CA TYR A 330 31.53 -16.96 3.93
C TYR A 330 30.76 -16.29 5.06
N GLU A 331 31.05 -15.01 5.30
CA GLU A 331 30.31 -14.15 6.22
C GLU A 331 30.08 -12.81 5.53
N VAL A 332 28.86 -12.30 5.65
CA VAL A 332 28.49 -10.99 5.13
C VAL A 332 27.67 -10.29 6.21
N GLU A 333 27.99 -9.03 6.46
CA GLU A 333 27.29 -8.22 7.43
C GLU A 333 26.71 -6.99 6.72
N SER A 334 25.53 -6.59 7.13
CA SER A 334 24.92 -5.33 6.74
C SER A 334 25.80 -4.15 7.13
N GLY A 335 25.76 -3.06 6.35
CA GLY A 335 26.54 -1.86 6.65
C GLY A 335 26.17 -1.17 7.97
N ASP A 336 25.00 -1.48 8.55
CA ASP A 336 24.55 -0.99 9.84
C ASP A 336 24.79 -1.99 11.00
N GLY A 337 25.34 -3.18 10.71
CA GLY A 337 25.64 -4.22 11.68
C GLY A 337 24.41 -4.88 12.33
N GLN A 338 23.20 -4.57 11.87
CA GLN A 338 21.97 -5.11 12.49
C GLN A 338 21.62 -6.51 11.97
N PHE A 339 22.04 -6.81 10.74
CA PHE A 339 21.78 -8.07 10.08
C PHE A 339 23.08 -8.72 9.62
N ARG A 340 23.24 -10.01 9.91
CA ARG A 340 24.39 -10.83 9.55
C ARG A 340 23.88 -12.21 9.19
#